data_AF-A0A7V2EVY3-F1
#
_entry.id   AF-A0A7V2EVY3-F1
#
_cell.length_a   1.000
_cell.length_b   1.000
_cell.length_c   1.000
_cell.angle_alpha   90.00
_cell.angle_beta   90.00
_cell.angle_gamma   90.00
#
_symmetry.space_group_name_H-M   'P 1'
#
loop_
_entity.id
_entity.type
_entity.pdbx_description
1 polymer ?
#
loop_
_entity_poly.entity_id
_entity_poly.type
_entity_poly.pdbx_seq_one_letter_code
_entity_poly.pdbx_strand_id
1 'polypeptide(L)'
;MSDADAIERRFELIGGMLDERLRRCVAGAEALAIGRGGVSIVSRATGMSRGAIQAGVAELKQPKKKRMAAGRIRKPGGGRKRTVDVDPTLQSDLE
;
A
#
# COMPACT_ATOMS: atom_id res chain seq x y z
N MET A 1 -25.09 -11.02 -8.84
CA MET A 1 -23.87 -10.81 -8.05
C MET A 1 -23.40 -9.41 -8.36
N SER A 2 -23.36 -8.53 -7.36
CA SER A 2 -22.98 -7.13 -7.56
C SER A 2 -21.46 -7.01 -7.75
N ASP A 3 -21.00 -5.92 -8.36
CA ASP A 3 -19.55 -5.64 -8.46
C ASP A 3 -18.89 -5.60 -7.08
N ALA A 4 -19.62 -5.13 -6.05
CA ALA A 4 -19.13 -5.11 -4.68
C ALA A 4 -18.90 -6.52 -4.12
N ASP A 5 -19.84 -7.44 -4.32
CA ASP A 5 -19.73 -8.83 -3.84
C ASP A 5 -18.53 -9.54 -4.49
N ALA A 6 -18.30 -9.28 -5.77
CA ALA A 6 -17.18 -9.87 -6.50
C ALA A 6 -15.83 -9.32 -6.01
N ILE A 7 -15.75 -8.04 -5.67
CA ILE A 7 -14.55 -7.41 -5.11
C ILE A 7 -14.26 -7.96 -3.71
N GLU A 8 -15.28 -8.01 -2.85
CA GLU A 8 -15.16 -8.58 -1.50
C GLU A 8 -14.60 -10.00 -1.58
N ARG A 9 -15.18 -10.85 -2.44
CA ARG A 9 -14.72 -12.23 -2.61
C ARG A 9 -13.28 -12.33 -3.07
N ARG A 10 -12.83 -11.48 -4.01
CA ARG A 10 -11.42 -11.46 -4.44
C ARG A 10 -10.50 -11.11 -3.27
N PHE A 11 -10.87 -10.11 -2.46
CA PHE A 11 -10.08 -9.66 -1.32
C PHE A 11 -10.03 -10.67 -0.18
N GLU A 12 -11.10 -11.41 0.07
CA GLU A 12 -11.09 -12.54 1.01
C GLU A 12 -10.09 -13.62 0.59
N LEU A 13 -10.12 -14.01 -0.69
CA LEU A 13 -9.31 -15.12 -1.22
C LEU A 13 -7.80 -14.81 -1.18
N ILE A 14 -7.41 -13.57 -1.47
CA ILE A 14 -5.98 -13.19 -1.56
C ILE A 14 -5.47 -12.42 -0.36
N GLY A 15 -6.35 -12.00 0.57
CA GLY A 15 -6.03 -11.06 1.63
C GLY A 15 -4.86 -11.48 2.53
N GLY A 16 -4.73 -12.78 2.82
CA GLY A 16 -3.62 -13.30 3.62
C GLY A 16 -2.25 -13.33 2.90
N MET A 17 -2.25 -13.14 1.58
CA MET A 17 -1.03 -13.15 0.75
C MET A 17 -0.55 -11.75 0.37
N LEU A 18 -1.39 -10.72 0.54
CA LEU A 18 -1.04 -9.36 0.16
C LEU A 18 -0.39 -8.61 1.32
N ASP A 19 0.77 -8.01 1.06
CA ASP A 19 1.29 -6.97 1.95
C ASP A 19 0.44 -5.68 1.85
N GLU A 20 0.64 -4.75 2.79
CA GLU A 20 -0.13 -3.50 2.84
C GLU A 20 -0.04 -2.68 1.54
N ARG A 21 1.10 -2.75 0.85
CA ARG A 21 1.33 -2.01 -0.39
C ARG A 21 0.57 -2.65 -1.55
N LEU A 22 0.65 -3.96 -1.70
CA LEU A 22 -0.04 -4.75 -2.70
C LEU A 22 -1.55 -4.67 -2.49
N ARG A 23 -2.01 -4.77 -1.25
CA ARG A 23 -3.43 -4.64 -0.88
C ARG A 23 -4.05 -3.35 -1.41
N ARG A 24 -3.41 -2.21 -1.15
CA ARG A 24 -3.92 -0.92 -1.67
C ARG A 24 -3.72 -0.76 -3.18
N CYS A 25 -2.70 -1.39 -3.79
CA CYS A 25 -2.53 -1.38 -5.25
C CYS A 25 -3.66 -2.15 -5.94
N VAL A 26 -4.00 -3.35 -5.46
CA VAL A 26 -5.14 -4.12 -5.98
C VAL A 26 -6.43 -3.32 -5.83
N ALA A 27 -6.66 -2.69 -4.66
CA ALA A 27 -7.85 -1.86 -4.45
C ALA A 27 -7.90 -0.65 -5.40
N GLY A 28 -6.74 -0.05 -5.68
CA GLY A 28 -6.61 1.01 -6.68
C GLY A 28 -6.90 0.53 -8.10
N ALA A 29 -6.50 -0.70 -8.45
CA ALA A 29 -6.77 -1.29 -9.75
C ALA A 29 -8.26 -1.54 -9.96
N GLU A 30 -8.93 -2.12 -8.96
CA GLU A 30 -10.39 -2.30 -8.95
C GLU A 30 -11.12 -0.96 -9.10
N ALA A 31 -10.70 0.07 -8.35
CA ALA A 31 -11.30 1.39 -8.42
C ALA A 31 -11.13 2.04 -9.80
N LEU A 32 -10.00 1.81 -10.47
CA LEU A 32 -9.76 2.28 -11.84
C LEU A 32 -10.61 1.52 -12.86
N ALA A 33 -10.75 0.20 -12.71
CA ALA A 33 -11.55 -0.64 -13.59
C ALA A 33 -13.04 -0.25 -13.56
N ILE A 34 -13.57 0.08 -12.38
CA ILE A 34 -14.96 0.54 -12.22
C ILE A 34 -15.16 1.98 -12.73
N GLY A 35 -14.14 2.83 -12.61
CA GLY A 35 -14.21 4.23 -13.03
C GLY A 35 -14.96 5.11 -12.03
N ARG A 36 -16.01 5.82 -12.49
CA ARG A 36 -16.70 6.83 -11.65
C ARG A 36 -17.34 6.18 -10.43
N GLY A 37 -16.94 6.64 -9.24
CA GLY A 37 -17.43 6.07 -7.97
C GLY A 37 -16.71 4.79 -7.53
N GLY A 38 -15.76 4.27 -8.31
CA GLY A 38 -15.02 3.05 -8.00
C GLY A 38 -14.35 3.06 -6.63
N VAL A 39 -13.74 4.18 -6.23
CA VAL A 39 -13.15 4.33 -4.89
C VAL A 39 -14.17 4.11 -3.77
N SER A 40 -15.39 4.63 -3.93
CA SER A 40 -16.45 4.47 -2.93
C SER A 40 -17.00 3.05 -2.91
N ILE A 41 -17.13 2.40 -4.06
CA ILE A 41 -17.59 1.01 -4.18
C ILE A 41 -16.57 0.06 -3.54
N VAL A 42 -15.29 0.17 -3.92
CA VAL A 42 -14.20 -0.65 -3.37
C VAL A 42 -14.06 -0.43 -1.87
N SER A 43 -14.17 0.81 -1.38
CA SER A 43 -14.11 1.11 0.05
C SER A 43 -15.20 0.40 0.83
N ARG A 44 -16.44 0.37 0.31
CA ARG A 44 -17.54 -0.36 0.94
C ARG A 44 -17.34 -1.87 0.90
N ALA A 45 -16.85 -2.41 -0.22
CA ALA A 45 -16.64 -3.84 -0.41
C ALA A 45 -15.46 -4.41 0.41
N THR A 46 -14.42 -3.60 0.66
CA THR A 46 -13.16 -4.09 1.27
C THR A 46 -12.92 -3.56 2.68
N GLY A 47 -13.71 -2.60 3.14
CA GLY A 47 -13.47 -1.86 4.39
C GLY A 47 -12.24 -0.95 4.37
N MET A 48 -11.51 -0.86 3.25
CA MET A 48 -10.33 -0.02 3.14
C MET A 48 -10.71 1.47 3.12
N SER A 49 -9.85 2.30 3.72
CA SER A 49 -10.04 3.74 3.69
C SER A 49 -9.92 4.27 2.25
N ARG A 50 -10.77 5.26 1.91
CA ARG A 50 -10.71 5.90 0.59
C ARG A 50 -9.33 6.49 0.29
N GLY A 51 -8.64 7.00 1.31
CA GLY A 51 -7.27 7.51 1.20
C GLY A 51 -6.25 6.43 0.80
N ALA A 52 -6.34 5.24 1.37
CA ALA A 52 -5.48 4.11 1.00
C ALA A 52 -5.71 3.69 -0.46
N ILE A 53 -6.97 3.61 -0.88
CA ILE A 53 -7.36 3.26 -2.25
C ILE A 53 -6.85 4.33 -3.25
N GLN A 54 -7.05 5.62 -2.93
CA GLN A 54 -6.54 6.73 -3.75
C GLN A 54 -5.00 6.72 -3.83
N ALA A 55 -4.30 6.41 -2.74
CA ALA A 55 -2.87 6.22 -2.78
C ALA A 55 -2.48 5.06 -3.70
N GLY A 56 -3.24 3.97 -3.70
CA GLY A 56 -3.12 2.86 -4.65
C GLY A 56 -3.25 3.32 -6.11
N VAL A 57 -4.33 4.05 -6.42
CA VAL A 57 -4.57 4.64 -7.76
C VAL A 57 -3.40 5.54 -8.19
N ALA A 58 -2.93 6.41 -7.31
CA ALA A 58 -1.81 7.31 -7.58
C ALA A 58 -0.52 6.54 -7.88
N GLU A 59 -0.28 5.42 -7.19
CA GLU A 59 0.87 4.56 -7.45
C GLU A 59 0.79 3.84 -8.78
N LEU A 60 -0.37 3.31 -9.14
CA LEU A 60 -0.59 2.65 -10.43
C LEU A 60 -0.45 3.61 -11.60
N LYS A 61 -0.88 4.87 -11.44
CA LYS A 61 -0.72 5.93 -12.45
C LYS A 61 0.73 6.42 -12.59
N GLN A 62 1.57 6.21 -11.58
CA GLN A 62 2.97 6.66 -11.57
C GLN A 62 3.95 5.53 -11.21
N PRO A 63 4.04 4.46 -12.02
CA PRO A 63 4.83 3.27 -11.69
C PRO A 63 6.33 3.58 -11.58
N LYS A 64 6.81 4.61 -12.28
CA LYS A 64 8.23 4.98 -12.37
C LYS A 64 8.80 5.67 -11.13
N LYS A 65 7.98 6.35 -10.30
CA LYS A 65 8.47 7.09 -9.10
C LYS A 65 8.68 6.22 -7.86
N LYS A 66 8.22 4.95 -7.87
CA LYS A 66 8.26 4.05 -6.70
C LYS A 66 8.71 2.62 -7.05
N ARG A 67 9.55 2.45 -8.08
CA ARG A 67 10.40 1.25 -8.14
C ARG A 67 11.45 1.37 -7.04
N MET A 68 11.00 1.06 -5.83
CA MET A 68 11.86 0.69 -4.72
C MET A 68 12.77 -0.43 -5.20
N ALA A 69 14.07 -0.38 -4.92
CA ALA A 69 14.97 -1.49 -5.22
C ALA A 69 14.36 -2.80 -4.71
N ALA A 70 14.48 -3.88 -5.50
CA ALA A 70 13.90 -5.18 -5.17
C ALA A 70 14.24 -5.56 -3.71
N GLY A 71 13.23 -5.87 -2.89
CA GLY A 71 13.39 -6.17 -1.47
C GLY A 71 13.17 -5.00 -0.50
N ARG A 72 13.00 -3.76 -0.97
CA ARG A 72 12.77 -2.60 -0.08
C ARG A 72 11.29 -2.20 -0.01
N ILE A 73 10.65 -2.46 1.13
CA ILE A 73 9.25 -2.07 1.40
C ILE A 73 9.13 -0.56 1.67
N ARG A 74 10.11 0.04 2.34
CA ARG A 74 10.09 1.45 2.79
C ARG A 74 10.85 2.37 1.87
N LYS A 75 10.23 3.51 1.51
CA LYS A 75 10.86 4.62 0.77
C LYS A 75 12.23 5.00 1.37
N PRO A 76 13.17 5.51 0.56
CA PRO A 76 14.35 6.21 1.10
C PRO A 76 13.92 7.23 2.16
N GLY A 77 14.57 7.22 3.33
CA GLY A 77 14.21 8.08 4.47
C GLY A 77 12.95 7.69 5.25
N GLY A 78 12.22 6.65 4.86
CA GLY A 78 10.96 6.21 5.49
C GLY A 78 11.11 5.23 6.65
N GLY A 79 12.29 5.09 7.23
CA GLY A 79 12.55 4.28 8.43
C GLY A 79 12.96 5.15 9.60
N ARG A 80 12.91 4.60 10.83
CA ARG A 80 13.64 5.21 11.95
C ARG A 80 15.10 5.37 11.52
N LYS A 81 15.65 6.57 11.73
CA LYS A 81 17.09 6.83 11.54
C LYS A 81 17.87 5.83 12.38
N ARG A 82 19.06 5.40 11.92
CA ARG A 82 19.85 4.49 12.74
C ARG A 82 20.17 5.21 14.05
N THR A 83 20.20 4.50 15.16
CA THR A 83 20.47 5.13 16.46
C THR A 83 21.84 5.82 16.45
N VAL A 84 22.82 5.27 15.71
CA VAL A 84 24.13 5.90 15.45
C VAL A 84 24.07 7.21 14.64
N ASP A 85 23.01 7.44 13.84
CA ASP A 85 22.81 8.70 13.12
C ASP A 85 22.19 9.78 14.03
N VAL A 86 21.61 9.37 15.17
CA VAL A 86 20.96 10.24 16.16
C VAL A 86 21.89 10.49 17.35
N ASP A 87 22.65 9.46 17.72
CA ASP A 87 23.59 9.44 18.82
C ASP A 87 24.94 8.89 18.31
N PRO A 88 25.90 9.78 17.98
CA PRO A 88 27.21 9.39 17.48
C PRO A 88 28.06 8.63 18.51
N THR A 89 27.80 8.75 19.82
CA THR A 89 28.61 8.08 20.86
C THR A 89 28.12 6.68 21.18
N LEU A 90 26.96 6.29 20.67
CA LEU A 90 26.36 4.98 20.92
C LEU A 90 27.26 3.79 20.60
N GLN A 91 28.11 3.90 19.57
CA GLN A 91 29.06 2.83 19.23
C GLN A 91 30.17 2.70 20.27
N SER A 92 30.72 3.81 20.75
CA SER A 92 31.76 3.79 21.79
C SER A 92 31.21 3.37 23.15
N ASP A 93 29.93 3.65 23.43
CA ASP A 93 29.31 3.32 24.72
C ASP A 93 28.96 1.82 24.87
N LEU A 94 29.07 1.04 23.78
CA LEU A 94 28.76 -0.39 23.73
C LEU A 94 30.02 -1.29 23.68
N GLU A 95 31.22 -0.70 23.66
CA GLU A 95 32.52 -1.38 23.75
C GLU A 95 33.00 -1.48 25.22
#